data_AF-L9YP75-F1
#
_entry.id   AF-L9YP75-F1
#
_cell.length_a   1.000
_cell.length_b   1.000
_cell.length_c   1.000
_cell.angle_alpha   90.00
_cell.angle_beta   90.00
_cell.angle_gamma   90.00
#
_symmetry.space_group_name_H-M   'P 1'
#
loop_
_entity.id
_entity.type
_entity.pdbx_description
1 polymer ?
#
loop_
_entity_poly.entity_id
_entity_poly.type
_entity_poly.pdbx_seq_one_letter_code
_entity_poly.pdbx_strand_id
1 'polypeptide(L)'
;MVEKARRSAVESDERGNPTRQWEVFIRNEEGAPMRHVGSVAAASGTEAHEHASRLFGWYAADIWLCPADDVERYSTRGLAETAEERPDEGAGDGDDSDGKGEEPRVYEETAGASEVNSP
;
A
#
# COMPACT_ATOMS: atom_id res chain seq x y z
N MET A 1 17.64 19.56 30.53
CA MET A 1 18.24 19.78 29.19
C MET A 1 17.45 18.89 28.23
N VAL A 2 16.76 19.44 27.22
CA VAL A 2 15.99 18.64 26.25
C VAL A 2 16.89 18.42 25.04
N GLU A 3 17.21 17.17 24.73
CA GLU A 3 17.86 16.83 23.46
C GLU A 3 16.94 17.21 22.30
N LYS A 4 17.49 17.96 21.33
CA LYS A 4 16.76 18.31 20.12
C LYS A 4 16.90 17.17 19.12
N ALA A 5 15.78 16.65 18.65
CA ALA A 5 15.74 15.67 17.57
C ALA A 5 16.40 16.23 16.31
N ARG A 6 17.60 15.76 15.98
CA ARG A 6 18.28 16.04 14.71
C ARG A 6 17.63 15.19 13.64
N ARG A 7 17.21 15.81 12.53
CA ARG A 7 16.59 15.14 11.39
C ARG A 7 17.50 15.27 10.18
N SER A 8 17.63 14.18 9.43
CA SER A 8 18.38 14.09 8.18
C SER A 8 17.42 13.87 7.02
N ALA A 9 17.77 14.38 5.83
CA ALA A 9 17.02 14.11 4.61
C ALA A 9 16.99 12.60 4.33
N VAL A 10 15.84 12.11 3.91
CA VAL A 10 15.62 10.73 3.50
C VAL A 10 15.62 10.70 1.99
N GLU A 11 16.51 9.90 1.40
CA GLU A 11 16.56 9.77 -0.05
C GLU A 11 15.28 9.10 -0.56
N SER A 12 14.63 9.76 -1.50
CA SER A 12 13.52 9.19 -2.26
C SER A 12 14.11 8.41 -3.42
N ASP A 13 14.55 7.17 -3.15
CA ASP A 13 15.02 6.26 -4.20
C ASP A 13 13.94 6.08 -5.27
N GLU A 14 14.35 5.78 -6.51
CA GLU A 14 13.43 5.36 -7.57
C GLU A 14 12.73 4.08 -7.13
N ARG A 15 11.60 4.22 -6.42
CA ARG A 15 10.70 3.10 -6.12
C ARG A 15 10.59 2.32 -7.42
N GLY A 16 10.87 1.01 -7.41
CA GLY A 16 11.03 0.17 -8.61
C GLY A 16 9.83 0.08 -9.56
N ASN A 17 8.84 0.95 -9.40
CA ASN A 17 7.80 1.26 -10.35
C ASN A 17 8.22 2.46 -11.23
N PRO A 18 8.37 2.28 -12.56
CA PRO A 18 8.72 3.37 -13.48
C PRO A 18 7.63 4.44 -13.60
N THR A 19 6.44 4.19 -13.04
CA THR A 19 5.32 5.13 -13.04
C THR A 19 5.47 6.12 -11.89
N ARG A 20 5.25 7.40 -12.19
CA ARG A 20 5.20 8.49 -11.20
C ARG A 20 4.30 8.12 -10.01
N GLN A 21 4.81 8.38 -8.81
CA GLN A 21 4.11 8.13 -7.56
C GLN A 21 3.44 9.41 -7.06
N TRP A 22 2.30 9.25 -6.40
CA TRP A 22 1.50 10.32 -5.80
C TRP A 22 1.22 9.98 -4.34
N GLU A 23 1.53 10.89 -3.43
CA GLU A 23 1.14 10.80 -2.02
C GLU A 23 -0.33 11.22 -1.87
N VAL A 24 -1.11 10.41 -1.15
CA VAL A 24 -2.56 10.56 -1.01
C VAL A 24 -2.90 11.00 0.41
N PHE A 25 -3.69 12.05 0.51
CA PHE A 25 -4.22 12.54 1.76
C PHE A 25 -5.75 12.58 1.70
N ILE A 26 -6.42 12.13 2.75
CA ILE A 26 -7.89 12.17 2.84
C ILE A 26 -8.35 12.93 4.06
N ARG A 27 -9.56 13.49 3.95
CA ARG A 27 -10.37 13.96 5.07
C ARG A 27 -11.72 13.26 5.00
N ASN A 28 -12.11 12.56 6.07
CA ASN A 28 -13.35 11.79 6.08
C ASN A 28 -14.60 12.68 6.27
N GLU A 29 -14.48 13.74 7.07
CA GLU A 29 -15.59 14.59 7.47
C GLU A 29 -15.15 16.06 7.46
N GLU A 30 -16.08 16.97 7.23
CA GLU A 30 -15.83 18.40 7.30
C GLU A 30 -15.26 18.78 8.68
N GLY A 31 -14.14 19.52 8.69
CA GLY A 31 -13.45 19.91 9.93
C GLY A 31 -12.48 18.88 10.51
N ALA A 32 -12.46 17.64 10.03
CA ALA A 32 -11.43 16.68 10.41
C ALA A 32 -10.07 17.05 9.78
N PRO A 33 -8.92 16.68 10.40
CA PRO A 33 -7.61 16.95 9.81
C PRO A 33 -7.38 16.08 8.57
N MET A 34 -6.64 16.61 7.59
CA MET A 34 -6.11 15.81 6.48
C MET A 34 -5.13 14.77 7.01
N ARG A 35 -5.26 13.52 6.54
CA ARG A 35 -4.38 12.41 6.91
C ARG A 35 -3.77 11.78 5.67
N HIS A 36 -2.46 11.59 5.69
CA HIS A 36 -1.77 10.76 4.71
C HIS A 36 -2.24 9.30 4.86
N VAL A 37 -2.58 8.65 3.75
CA VAL A 37 -3.07 7.26 3.74
C VAL A 37 -2.23 6.31 2.89
N GLY A 38 -1.26 6.84 2.15
CA GLY A 38 -0.35 6.04 1.34
C GLY A 38 -0.01 6.72 0.03
N SER A 39 0.44 5.92 -0.93
CA SER A 39 0.81 6.40 -2.27
C SER A 39 0.17 5.54 -3.36
N VAL A 40 -0.08 6.15 -4.52
CA VAL A 40 -0.54 5.46 -5.73
C VAL A 40 0.36 5.77 -6.92
N ALA A 41 0.51 4.80 -7.81
CA ALA A 41 1.20 4.98 -9.09
C ALA A 41 0.20 5.43 -10.15
N ALA A 42 0.51 6.49 -10.89
CA ALA A 42 -0.34 7.00 -11.97
C ALA A 42 0.43 7.93 -12.90
N ALA A 43 0.09 7.94 -14.19
CA ALA A 43 0.76 8.81 -15.17
C ALA A 43 0.33 10.29 -15.04
N SER A 44 -0.85 10.54 -14.46
CA SER A 44 -1.41 11.88 -14.30
C SER A 44 -2.15 12.05 -12.98
N GLY A 45 -2.43 13.31 -12.61
CA GLY A 45 -3.23 13.62 -11.41
C GLY A 45 -4.66 13.10 -11.49
N THR A 46 -5.25 13.05 -12.69
CA THR A 46 -6.59 12.49 -12.90
C THR A 46 -6.61 10.99 -12.63
N GLU A 47 -5.67 10.22 -13.19
CA GLU A 47 -5.54 8.79 -12.93
C GLU A 47 -5.23 8.52 -11.45
N ALA A 48 -4.37 9.34 -10.83
CA ALA A 48 -4.06 9.25 -9.41
C ALA A 48 -5.32 9.44 -8.57
N HIS A 49 -6.18 10.40 -8.93
CA HIS A 49 -7.46 10.62 -8.27
C HIS A 49 -8.40 9.43 -8.42
N GLU A 50 -8.50 8.83 -9.62
CA GLU A 50 -9.30 7.63 -9.83
C GLU A 50 -8.81 6.46 -8.97
N HIS A 51 -7.51 6.20 -8.96
CA HIS A 51 -6.90 5.14 -8.14
C HIS A 51 -7.12 5.40 -6.65
N ALA A 52 -6.85 6.62 -6.19
CA ALA A 52 -7.04 7.00 -4.79
C ALA A 52 -8.51 6.92 -4.36
N SER A 53 -9.45 7.34 -5.21
CA SER A 53 -10.88 7.26 -4.92
C SER A 53 -11.35 5.82 -4.74
N ARG A 54 -10.86 4.89 -5.58
CA ARG A 54 -11.19 3.46 -5.49
C ARG A 54 -10.59 2.78 -4.25
N LEU A 55 -9.38 3.17 -3.86
CA LEU A 55 -8.65 2.52 -2.77
C LEU A 55 -8.97 3.12 -1.38
N PHE A 56 -9.16 4.43 -1.30
CA PHE A 56 -9.24 5.18 -0.04
C PHE A 56 -10.48 6.07 0.07
N GLY A 57 -11.21 6.30 -1.02
CA GLY A 57 -12.20 7.37 -1.13
C GLY A 57 -13.64 7.01 -0.75
N TRP A 58 -13.96 5.77 -0.35
CA TRP A 58 -15.35 5.34 -0.14
C TRP A 58 -16.17 6.24 0.79
N TYR A 59 -15.53 6.85 1.78
CA TYR A 59 -16.17 7.76 2.74
C TYR A 59 -15.37 9.07 2.91
N ALA A 60 -14.50 9.40 1.96
CA ALA A 60 -13.71 10.63 2.05
C ALA A 60 -14.54 11.82 1.58
N ALA A 61 -14.66 12.84 2.44
CA ALA A 61 -15.21 14.14 2.06
C ALA A 61 -14.26 14.88 1.10
N ASP A 62 -12.94 14.75 1.30
CA ASP A 62 -11.93 15.35 0.43
C ASP A 62 -10.75 14.41 0.19
N ILE A 63 -10.18 14.50 -1.01
CA ILE A 63 -8.95 13.80 -1.43
C ILE A 63 -7.98 14.84 -1.98
N TRP A 64 -6.78 14.91 -1.40
CA TRP A 64 -5.67 15.71 -1.93
C TRP A 64 -4.55 14.80 -2.41
N LEU A 65 -3.87 15.25 -3.46
CA LEU A 65 -2.79 14.53 -4.12
C LEU A 65 -1.58 15.44 -4.24
N CYS A 66 -0.40 14.86 -4.03
CA CYS A 66 0.87 15.54 -4.24
C CYS A 66 1.81 14.59 -4.98
N PRO A 67 2.47 15.02 -6.08
CA PRO A 67 3.54 14.24 -6.68
C PRO A 67 4.59 13.89 -5.63
N ALA A 68 5.02 12.63 -5.56
CA ALA A 68 5.93 12.19 -4.50
C ALA A 68 7.34 12.83 -4.61
N ASP A 69 7.71 13.30 -5.80
CA ASP A 69 8.93 14.06 -6.08
C ASP A 69 8.90 15.50 -5.52
N ASP A 70 7.71 16.02 -5.21
CA ASP A 70 7.54 17.33 -4.56
C ASP A 70 7.57 17.22 -3.02
N VAL A 71 7.64 16.01 -2.46
CA VAL A 71 7.61 15.76 -1.01
C VAL A 71 9.01 15.54 -0.45
N GLU A 72 9.52 16.51 0.31
CA GLU A 72 10.76 16.35 1.07
C GLU A 72 10.52 15.57 2.37
N ARG A 73 11.35 14.55 2.62
CA ARG A 73 11.26 13.69 3.81
C ARG A 73 12.47 13.89 4.71
N TYR A 74 12.22 14.06 6.00
CA TYR A 74 13.26 14.20 7.01
C TYR A 74 12.98 13.25 8.19
N SER A 75 13.98 12.44 8.57
CA SER A 75 13.85 11.43 9.62
C SER A 75 14.94 11.61 10.69
N THR A 76 14.63 11.26 11.94
CA THR A 76 15.62 11.17 13.03
C THR A 76 16.42 9.86 12.98
N ARG A 77 16.02 8.93 12.12
CA ARG A 77 16.70 7.65 11.86
C ARG A 77 17.19 7.64 10.42
N GLY A 78 18.48 7.38 10.20
CA GLY A 78 19.03 7.23 8.86
C GLY A 78 18.60 5.90 8.25
N LEU A 79 18.23 5.89 6.96
CA LEU A 79 17.90 4.64 6.25
C LEU A 79 19.10 3.68 6.17
N ALA A 80 20.33 4.21 6.22
CA ALA A 80 21.57 3.44 6.17
C ALA A 80 21.77 2.53 7.41
N GLU A 81 21.15 2.83 8.55
CA GLU A 81 21.39 2.07 9.79
C GLU A 81 20.64 0.73 9.85
N THR A 82 19.75 0.44 8.89
CA THR A 82 18.89 -0.76 8.91
C THR A 82 19.23 -1.79 7.81
N ALA A 83 20.24 -1.52 6.97
CA ALA A 83 20.64 -2.41 5.87
C ALA A 83 21.76 -3.40 6.25
N GLU A 84 22.41 -3.23 7.41
CA GLU A 84 23.43 -4.14 7.90
C GLU A 84 22.79 -5.33 8.64
N GLU A 85 23.22 -6.56 8.26
CA GLU A 85 22.84 -7.89 8.80
C GLU A 85 21.52 -8.53 8.33
N ARG A 86 21.51 -9.01 7.08
CA ARG A 86 20.95 -10.35 6.81
C ARG A 86 22.13 -11.29 6.54
N PRO A 87 22.43 -12.28 7.41
CA PRO A 87 23.44 -13.27 7.09
C PRO A 87 22.99 -14.07 5.87
N ASP A 88 23.89 -14.15 4.89
CA ASP A 88 23.80 -15.00 3.71
C ASP A 88 23.87 -16.47 4.15
N GLU A 89 22.71 -17.08 4.45
CA GLU A 89 22.63 -18.52 4.62
C GLU A 89 22.52 -19.19 3.25
N GLY A 90 23.71 -19.40 2.67
CA GLY A 90 24.15 -20.62 1.99
C GLY A 90 23.13 -21.40 1.17
N ALA A 91 23.38 -21.42 -0.14
CA ALA A 91 22.85 -22.40 -1.09
C ALA A 91 22.93 -23.84 -0.54
N GLY A 92 21.77 -24.46 -0.34
CA GLY A 92 21.59 -25.89 -0.10
C GLY A 92 20.80 -26.50 -1.26
N ASP A 93 21.51 -27.09 -2.20
CA ASP A 93 21.00 -28.05 -3.18
C ASP A 93 20.60 -29.35 -2.45
N GLY A 94 19.40 -29.87 -2.70
CA GLY A 94 18.88 -31.01 -1.94
C GLY A 94 17.47 -31.46 -2.31
N ASP A 95 17.38 -32.16 -3.43
CA ASP A 95 16.69 -33.45 -3.62
C ASP A 95 15.14 -33.55 -3.58
N ASP A 96 14.69 -34.38 -4.52
CA ASP A 96 13.34 -34.76 -4.92
C ASP A 96 12.53 -35.43 -3.79
N SER A 97 11.25 -35.08 -3.64
CA SER A 97 10.23 -36.01 -3.11
C SER A 97 8.81 -35.56 -3.43
N ASP A 98 8.26 -36.27 -4.42
CA ASP A 98 6.86 -36.73 -4.55
C ASP A 98 5.89 -36.44 -3.39
N GLY A 99 4.81 -35.74 -3.72
CA GLY A 99 3.69 -35.45 -2.81
C GLY A 99 2.39 -35.15 -3.55
N LYS A 100 1.84 -36.17 -4.22
CA LYS A 100 0.46 -36.22 -4.73
C LYS A 100 -0.55 -35.65 -3.72
N GLY A 101 -1.22 -34.56 -4.08
CA GLY A 101 -2.33 -33.96 -3.34
C GLY A 101 -3.46 -33.56 -4.28
N GLU A 102 -4.10 -34.55 -4.89
CA GLU A 102 -5.39 -34.38 -5.56
C GLU A 102 -6.48 -34.32 -4.48
N GLU A 103 -7.06 -33.16 -4.21
CA GLU A 103 -8.40 -33.08 -3.62
C GLU A 103 -9.29 -32.17 -4.46
N PRO A 104 -10.41 -32.69 -5.02
CA PRO A 104 -11.34 -31.89 -5.82
C PRO A 104 -12.13 -30.95 -4.92
N ARG A 105 -12.14 -29.66 -5.28
CA ARG A 105 -12.94 -28.64 -4.58
C ARG A 105 -14.42 -28.88 -4.91
N VAL A 106 -15.14 -29.54 -4.01
CA VAL A 106 -16.60 -29.59 -4.05
C VAL A 106 -17.12 -28.20 -3.72
N TYR A 107 -17.75 -27.55 -4.70
CA TYR A 107 -18.58 -26.37 -4.47
C TYR A 107 -19.98 -26.85 -4.10
N GLU A 108 -20.37 -26.71 -2.83
CA GLU A 108 -21.77 -26.80 -2.45
C GLU A 108 -22.48 -25.55 -2.96
N GLU A 109 -23.21 -25.71 -4.05
CA GLU A 109 -24.18 -24.76 -4.57
C GLU A 109 -25.34 -24.66 -3.58
N THR A 110 -25.32 -23.66 -2.71
CA THR A 110 -26.51 -23.29 -1.91
C THR A 110 -27.52 -22.58 -2.81
N ALA A 111 -28.26 -23.36 -3.59
CA ALA A 111 -29.46 -22.90 -4.26
C ALA A 111 -30.56 -22.67 -3.21
N GLY A 112 -30.58 -21.46 -2.64
CA GLY A 112 -31.73 -20.97 -1.89
C GLY A 112 -32.95 -20.94 -2.79
N ALA A 113 -33.97 -21.73 -2.44
CA ALA A 113 -35.24 -21.80 -3.14
C ALA A 113 -35.90 -20.42 -3.17
N SER A 114 -36.15 -19.92 -4.38
CA SER A 114 -37.03 -18.78 -4.62
C SER A 114 -38.47 -19.18 -4.36
N GLU A 115 -39.03 -18.87 -3.19
CA GLU A 115 -40.47 -18.82 -2.99
C GLU A 115 -40.98 -17.44 -3.39
N VAL A 116 -41.46 -17.32 -4.63
CA VAL A 116 -42.23 -16.16 -5.09
C VAL A 116 -43.66 -16.32 -4.60
N ASN A 117 -44.08 -15.49 -3.65
CA ASN A 117 -45.49 -15.31 -3.33
C ASN A 117 -45.86 -13.87 -3.69
N SER A 118 -46.56 -13.71 -4.81
CA SER A 118 -47.13 -12.43 -5.25
C SER A 118 -48.54 -12.27 -4.66
N PRO A 119 -48.94 -11.04 -4.28
CA PRO A 119 -50.28 -10.73 -3.75
C PRO A 119 -51.39 -10.78 -4.80
#